data_AF-M0GDH1-F1
#
_entry.id   AF-M0GDH1-F1
#
_cell.length_a   1.000
_cell.length_b   1.000
_cell.length_c   1.000
_cell.angle_alpha   90.00
_cell.angle_beta   90.00
_cell.angle_gamma   90.00
#
_symmetry.space_group_name_H-M   'P 1'
#
loop_
_entity.id
_entity.type
_entity.pdbx_description
1 polymer ?
#
loop_
_entity_poly.entity_id
_entity_poly.type
_entity_poly.pdbx_seq_one_letter_code
_entity_poly.pdbx_strand_id
1 'polypeptide(L)'
;MGLKSGSRDAGLDDSEGDVEQPEEQGINETVDDTTTEPLSIDTEETETESKDKLDHKSESQRPTMDSLPYKLRRDKVNEGREQVPYFLREEVIDGEAELQDTLEELLDEKVYKSDYREAAMVVAQRNPELIAEVLREWGYDLR
;
A
#
# COMPACT_ATOMS: atom_id res chain seq x y z
N MET A 1 0.49 -54.39 -21.31
CA MET A 1 -0.75 -53.85 -20.72
C MET A 1 -0.49 -52.40 -20.36
N GLY A 2 -1.29 -51.38 -20.69
CA GLY A 2 -2.54 -51.26 -21.43
C GLY A 2 -2.74 -49.77 -21.71
N LEU A 3 -3.18 -49.47 -22.94
CA LEU A 3 -3.48 -48.13 -23.44
C LEU A 3 -4.78 -47.64 -22.81
N LYS A 4 -4.89 -46.34 -22.51
CA LYS A 4 -6.19 -45.63 -22.50
C LYS A 4 -6.05 -44.23 -23.11
N SER A 5 -6.29 -44.20 -24.41
CA SER A 5 -6.86 -43.03 -25.09
C SER A 5 -8.28 -42.77 -24.60
N GLY A 6 -8.66 -41.50 -24.59
CA GLY A 6 -10.04 -41.00 -24.59
C GLY A 6 -9.95 -39.49 -24.82
N SER A 7 -9.95 -39.03 -26.07
CA SER A 7 -11.15 -38.75 -26.88
C SER A 7 -12.09 -37.77 -26.19
N ARG A 8 -12.03 -36.52 -26.64
CA ARG A 8 -13.20 -35.65 -26.82
C ARG A 8 -12.89 -34.59 -27.86
N ASP A 9 -12.94 -35.07 -29.10
CA ASP A 9 -13.42 -34.29 -30.23
C ASP A 9 -14.90 -33.95 -29.97
N ALA A 10 -15.21 -32.67 -29.99
CA ALA A 10 -16.56 -32.16 -30.16
C ALA A 10 -16.42 -30.93 -31.04
N GLY A 11 -16.36 -31.18 -32.35
CA GLY A 11 -16.54 -30.15 -33.35
C GLY A 11 -17.87 -29.44 -33.13
N LEU A 12 -17.79 -28.12 -32.98
CA LEU A 12 -18.87 -27.22 -33.33
C LEU A 12 -18.30 -26.27 -34.39
N ASP A 13 -18.80 -26.54 -35.58
CA ASP A 13 -18.66 -25.84 -36.83
C ASP A 13 -19.49 -24.55 -36.82
N ASP A 14 -18.98 -23.58 -37.58
CA ASP A 14 -19.65 -22.44 -38.22
C ASP A 14 -20.08 -21.22 -37.37
N SER A 15 -19.29 -20.14 -37.46
CA SER A 15 -19.72 -18.91 -38.14
C SER A 15 -18.59 -17.90 -38.20
N GLU A 16 -18.23 -17.56 -39.43
CA GLU A 16 -17.41 -16.43 -39.86
C GLU A 16 -17.77 -15.13 -39.12
N GLY A 17 -16.75 -14.41 -38.67
CA GLY A 17 -16.86 -13.13 -37.97
C GLY A 17 -15.51 -12.40 -38.02
N ASP A 18 -15.25 -11.78 -39.17
CA ASP A 18 -14.19 -10.83 -39.42
C ASP A 18 -14.19 -9.73 -38.35
N VAL A 19 -13.10 -9.61 -37.58
CA VAL A 19 -12.76 -8.41 -36.83
C VAL A 19 -11.25 -8.20 -36.94
N GLU A 20 -10.88 -7.23 -37.77
CA GLU A 20 -9.53 -6.69 -37.88
C GLU A 20 -8.97 -6.33 -36.48
N GLN A 21 -7.78 -6.83 -36.17
CA GLN A 21 -6.96 -6.29 -35.07
C GLN A 21 -6.21 -5.05 -35.59
N PRO A 22 -6.27 -3.90 -34.91
CA PRO A 22 -5.17 -2.95 -34.99
C PRO A 22 -4.13 -3.31 -33.95
N GLU A 23 -2.90 -3.46 -34.44
CA GLU A 23 -1.67 -3.50 -33.68
C GLU A 23 -1.48 -2.15 -32.97
N GLU A 24 -1.31 -2.14 -31.64
CA GLU A 24 -0.64 -1.02 -30.96
C GLU A 24 0.68 -1.49 -30.35
N GLN A 25 1.74 -0.92 -30.92
CA GLN A 25 3.12 -1.06 -30.53
C GLN A 25 3.38 -0.23 -29.26
N GLY A 26 3.88 -0.92 -28.22
CA GLY A 26 4.98 -0.52 -27.35
C GLY A 26 4.97 0.86 -26.67
N ILE A 27 5.10 0.84 -25.34
CA ILE A 27 6.26 1.44 -24.66
C ILE A 27 6.58 0.69 -23.37
N ASN A 28 7.88 0.57 -23.15
CA ASN A 28 8.60 -0.20 -22.16
C ASN A 28 8.93 0.73 -20.99
N GLU A 29 8.65 0.35 -19.74
CA GLU A 29 9.37 0.93 -18.61
C GLU A 29 9.83 -0.16 -17.65
N THR A 30 11.07 -0.54 -17.90
CA THR A 30 12.00 -1.28 -17.06
C THR A 30 11.99 -0.74 -15.64
N VAL A 31 11.55 -1.57 -14.69
CA VAL A 31 11.86 -1.38 -13.27
C VAL A 31 13.35 -1.68 -13.06
N ASP A 32 14.08 -0.63 -12.71
CA ASP A 32 15.50 -0.65 -12.35
C ASP A 32 15.68 -1.40 -11.02
N ASP A 33 16.09 -2.67 -11.12
CA ASP A 33 16.56 -3.47 -10.00
C ASP A 33 18.06 -3.18 -9.80
N THR A 34 18.36 -2.08 -9.12
CA THR A 34 19.71 -1.84 -8.61
C THR A 34 19.92 -2.70 -7.36
N THR A 35 20.16 -3.99 -7.58
CA THR A 35 20.83 -4.89 -6.64
C THR A 35 22.25 -4.36 -6.41
N THR A 36 22.48 -3.72 -5.26
CA THR A 36 23.83 -3.36 -4.81
C THR A 36 24.31 -4.43 -3.83
N GLU A 37 25.30 -5.21 -4.25
CA GLU A 37 26.03 -6.17 -3.41
C GLU A 37 26.74 -5.45 -2.24
N PRO A 38 26.66 -5.96 -0.99
CA PRO A 38 27.56 -5.52 0.06
C PRO A 38 28.91 -6.26 -0.07
N LEU A 39 29.94 -5.51 -0.45
CA LEU A 39 31.35 -5.92 -0.41
C LEU A 39 31.78 -6.07 1.07
N SER A 40 32.20 -7.27 1.45
CA SER A 40 32.83 -7.57 2.72
C SER A 40 34.15 -6.81 2.88
N ILE A 41 34.27 -5.99 3.93
CA ILE A 41 35.56 -5.52 4.45
C ILE A 41 35.56 -5.75 5.97
N ASP A 42 36.46 -6.64 6.35
CA ASP A 42 36.89 -6.99 7.70
C ASP A 42 37.83 -5.89 8.21
N THR A 43 37.58 -5.30 9.38
CA THR A 43 38.58 -4.50 10.10
C THR A 43 38.28 -4.46 11.61
N GLU A 44 39.01 -5.33 12.31
CA GLU A 44 39.65 -5.25 13.63
C GLU A 44 39.13 -4.30 14.73
N GLU A 45 39.06 -4.90 15.93
CA GLU A 45 38.89 -4.33 17.25
C GLU A 45 39.82 -3.14 17.55
N THR A 46 39.30 -2.14 18.26
CA THR A 46 40.11 -1.44 19.27
C THR A 46 39.21 -0.92 20.39
N GLU A 47 39.32 -1.57 21.56
CA GLU A 47 38.84 -1.03 22.84
C GLU A 47 39.64 0.22 23.21
N THR A 48 38.97 1.28 23.66
CA THR A 48 39.56 2.23 24.63
C THR A 48 38.46 2.88 25.47
N GLU A 49 38.46 2.56 26.76
CA GLU A 49 37.73 3.28 27.81
C GLU A 49 38.28 4.71 27.95
N SER A 50 37.42 5.70 28.20
CA SER A 50 37.70 6.81 29.13
C SER A 50 36.42 7.55 29.52
N LYS A 51 36.17 7.58 30.83
CA LYS A 51 35.19 8.43 31.51
C LYS A 51 35.66 9.89 31.48
N ASP A 52 34.77 10.83 31.16
CA ASP A 52 34.77 12.11 31.87
C ASP A 52 33.37 12.74 31.89
N LYS A 53 32.97 13.21 33.07
CA LYS A 53 31.73 13.93 33.36
C LYS A 53 32.03 15.41 33.21
N LEU A 54 31.34 16.11 32.31
CA LEU A 54 31.19 17.56 32.41
C LEU A 54 29.75 17.99 32.12
N ASP A 55 29.26 18.77 33.07
CA ASP A 55 27.92 19.31 33.27
C ASP A 55 27.65 20.52 32.35
N HIS A 56 26.37 20.93 32.28
CA HIS A 56 25.79 22.11 31.63
C HIS A 56 25.59 22.15 30.10
N LYS A 57 24.34 21.95 29.67
CA LYS A 57 23.65 22.88 28.75
C LYS A 57 22.14 22.66 28.76
N SER A 58 21.40 23.77 28.81
CA SER A 58 19.94 23.91 28.74
C SER A 58 19.21 22.71 28.17
N GLU A 59 18.26 22.16 28.94
CA GLU A 59 17.18 21.33 28.40
C GLU A 59 16.27 22.23 27.54
N SER A 60 16.77 22.64 26.37
CA SER A 60 15.90 22.79 25.22
C SER A 60 15.25 21.43 25.08
N GLN A 61 13.96 21.33 25.42
CA GLN A 61 13.15 20.15 25.15
C GLN A 61 13.18 19.94 23.64
N ARG A 62 14.21 19.23 23.17
CA ARG A 62 14.27 18.74 21.81
C ARG A 62 13.06 17.83 21.70
N PRO A 63 12.12 18.07 20.77
CA PRO A 63 10.94 17.24 20.64
C PRO A 63 11.40 15.78 20.60
N THR A 64 10.92 14.98 21.55
CA THR A 64 11.14 13.54 21.50
C THR A 64 10.50 13.04 20.22
N MET A 65 11.04 11.98 19.61
CA MET A 65 10.49 11.46 18.35
C MET A 65 8.97 11.29 18.43
N ASP A 66 8.42 10.86 19.57
CA ASP A 66 6.98 10.69 19.82
C ASP A 66 6.11 11.94 19.67
N SER A 67 6.67 13.13 19.81
CA SER A 67 5.92 14.40 19.69
C SER A 67 5.73 14.89 18.26
N LEU A 68 6.41 14.28 17.30
CA LEU A 68 6.29 14.62 15.88
C LEU A 68 5.04 13.98 15.26
N PRO A 69 4.38 14.65 14.30
CA PRO A 69 3.33 14.04 13.49
C PRO A 69 3.79 12.70 12.88
N TYR A 70 2.88 11.74 12.78
CA TYR A 70 3.19 10.35 12.39
C TYR A 70 3.99 10.24 11.07
N LYS A 71 3.70 11.04 10.04
CA LYS A 71 4.45 11.06 8.77
C LYS A 71 5.95 11.38 8.97
N LEU A 72 6.30 12.21 9.96
CA LEU A 72 7.68 12.64 10.25
C LEU A 72 8.42 11.67 11.19
N ARG A 73 7.73 10.70 11.78
CA ARG A 73 8.30 9.74 12.73
C ARG A 73 8.74 8.43 12.10
N ARG A 74 8.14 8.05 10.97
CA ARG A 74 8.39 6.76 10.31
C ARG A 74 9.52 6.89 9.30
N ASP A 75 10.31 5.83 9.16
CA ASP A 75 11.31 5.69 8.10
C ASP A 75 10.67 5.13 6.82
N LYS A 76 9.64 4.28 6.96
CA LYS A 76 8.93 3.66 5.83
C LYS A 76 7.42 3.78 5.95
N VAL A 77 6.74 3.80 4.81
CA VAL A 77 5.28 3.93 4.75
C VAL A 77 4.54 2.78 5.45
N ASN A 78 5.11 1.58 5.45
CA ASN A 78 4.55 0.36 6.04
C ASN A 78 5.01 0.09 7.47
N GLU A 79 5.82 0.96 8.07
CA GLU A 79 6.38 0.75 9.39
C GLU A 79 5.30 0.73 10.48
N GLY A 80 5.34 -0.29 11.35
CA GLY A 80 4.39 -0.46 12.44
C GLY A 80 2.98 -0.90 12.02
N ARG A 81 2.80 -1.42 10.80
CA ARG A 81 1.50 -1.83 10.26
C ARG A 81 1.39 -3.35 10.10
N GLU A 82 0.21 -3.86 10.44
CA GLU A 82 -0.20 -5.23 10.10
C GLU A 82 -0.95 -5.25 8.77
N GLN A 83 -0.72 -6.27 7.94
CA GLN A 83 -1.42 -6.42 6.67
C GLN A 83 -2.81 -7.03 6.92
N VAL A 84 -3.86 -6.30 6.54
CA VAL A 84 -5.26 -6.74 6.69
C VAL A 84 -5.91 -6.87 5.31
N PRO A 85 -6.14 -8.10 4.80
CA PRO A 85 -6.84 -8.30 3.53
C PRO A 85 -8.36 -8.25 3.71
N TYR A 86 -9.05 -7.52 2.83
CA TYR A 86 -10.52 -7.53 2.72
C TYR A 86 -10.94 -7.36 1.26
N PHE A 87 -12.14 -7.84 0.95
CA PHE A 87 -12.72 -7.73 -0.39
C PHE A 87 -13.58 -6.47 -0.48
N LEU A 88 -13.39 -5.71 -1.55
CA LEU A 88 -14.18 -4.54 -1.88
C LEU A 88 -14.92 -4.75 -3.19
N ARG A 89 -16.05 -4.06 -3.33
CA ARG A 89 -16.77 -3.97 -4.61
C ARG A 89 -16.03 -3.00 -5.54
N GLU A 90 -16.18 -3.19 -6.84
CA GLU A 90 -15.47 -2.41 -7.87
C GLU A 90 -15.72 -0.91 -7.71
N GLU A 91 -16.97 -0.51 -7.49
CA GLU A 91 -17.35 0.90 -7.30
C GLU A 91 -16.66 1.57 -6.10
N VAL A 92 -16.29 0.78 -5.07
CA VAL A 92 -15.56 1.30 -3.91
C VAL A 92 -14.08 1.45 -4.22
N ILE A 93 -13.52 0.55 -5.03
CA ILE A 93 -12.12 0.60 -5.46
C ILE A 93 -11.91 1.79 -6.39
N ASP A 94 -12.84 2.04 -7.31
CA ASP A 94 -12.74 3.15 -8.26
C ASP A 94 -12.82 4.51 -7.56
N GLY A 95 -13.69 4.63 -6.55
CA GLY A 95 -13.81 5.84 -5.73
C GLY A 95 -12.56 6.17 -4.89
N GLU A 96 -11.62 5.23 -4.71
CA GLU A 96 -10.38 5.50 -3.98
C GLU A 96 -9.45 6.48 -4.70
N ALA A 97 -9.45 6.50 -6.04
CA ALA A 97 -8.63 7.42 -6.82
C ALA A 97 -9.10 8.86 -6.61
N GLU A 98 -10.40 9.10 -6.75
CA GLU A 98 -11.01 10.42 -6.52
C GLU A 98 -10.82 10.90 -5.08
N LEU A 99 -10.96 10.00 -4.09
CA LEU A 99 -10.68 10.32 -2.69
C LEU A 99 -9.22 10.73 -2.50
N GLN A 100 -8.27 10.00 -3.08
CA GLN A 100 -6.86 10.32 -2.96
C GLN A 100 -6.55 11.68 -3.59
N ASP A 101 -6.99 11.93 -4.83
CA ASP A 101 -6.77 13.18 -5.53
C ASP A 101 -7.34 14.38 -4.75
N THR A 102 -8.54 14.23 -4.19
CA THR A 102 -9.17 15.25 -3.34
C THR A 102 -8.35 15.52 -2.08
N LEU A 103 -7.81 14.48 -1.43
CA LEU A 103 -6.96 14.66 -0.25
C LEU A 103 -5.63 15.33 -0.58
N GLU A 104 -5.03 15.00 -1.72
CA GLU A 104 -3.79 15.63 -2.18
C GLU A 104 -4.00 17.12 -2.49
N GLU A 105 -5.12 17.48 -3.11
CA GLU A 105 -5.50 18.87 -3.36
C GLU A 105 -5.75 19.63 -2.05
N LEU A 106 -6.47 19.04 -1.10
CA LEU A 106 -6.76 19.68 0.20
C LEU A 106 -5.53 19.89 1.08
N LEU A 107 -4.53 19.00 0.96
CA LEU A 107 -3.31 19.04 1.77
C LEU A 107 -2.13 19.70 1.07
N ASP A 108 -2.24 19.99 -0.23
CA ASP A 108 -1.14 20.45 -1.10
C ASP A 108 0.10 19.55 -1.00
N GLU A 109 -0.14 18.23 -0.97
CA GLU A 109 0.89 17.22 -0.69
C GLU A 109 0.47 15.83 -1.18
N LYS A 110 1.42 15.00 -1.60
CA LYS A 110 1.15 13.62 -2.00
C LYS A 110 0.77 12.75 -0.80
N VAL A 111 -0.26 11.93 -0.97
CA VAL A 111 -0.81 11.08 0.10
C VAL A 111 -0.66 9.63 -0.31
N TYR A 112 0.09 8.85 0.49
CA TYR A 112 0.23 7.42 0.19
C TYR A 112 -1.07 6.67 0.42
N LYS A 113 -1.30 5.65 -0.42
CA LYS A 113 -2.50 4.82 -0.36
C LYS A 113 -2.75 4.18 1.00
N SER A 114 -1.69 3.71 1.64
CA SER A 114 -1.79 3.14 2.98
C SER A 114 -2.16 4.20 4.03
N ASP A 115 -1.77 5.47 3.85
CA ASP A 115 -2.05 6.55 4.79
C ASP A 115 -3.50 6.98 4.75
N TYR A 116 -4.06 7.26 3.56
CA TYR A 116 -5.46 7.68 3.51
C TYR A 116 -6.39 6.52 3.90
N ARG A 117 -6.05 5.27 3.60
CA ARG A 117 -6.85 4.11 4.05
C ARG A 117 -6.87 3.97 5.57
N GLU A 118 -5.72 4.12 6.21
CA GLU A 118 -5.63 4.12 7.66
C GLU A 118 -6.38 5.33 8.26
N ALA A 119 -6.22 6.52 7.68
CA ALA A 119 -6.93 7.72 8.10
C ALA A 119 -8.45 7.57 7.95
N ALA A 120 -8.93 7.00 6.84
CA ALA A 120 -10.33 6.69 6.60
C ALA A 120 -10.87 5.72 7.65
N MET A 121 -10.10 4.69 8.01
CA MET A 121 -10.45 3.77 9.08
C MET A 121 -10.53 4.47 10.46
N VAL A 122 -9.59 5.37 10.76
CA VAL A 122 -9.63 6.17 11.99
C VAL A 122 -10.87 7.08 12.03
N VAL A 123 -11.23 7.70 10.91
CA VAL A 123 -12.46 8.50 10.80
C VAL A 123 -13.69 7.63 10.99
N ALA A 124 -13.76 6.46 10.36
CA ALA A 124 -14.86 5.51 10.51
C ALA A 124 -15.05 5.04 11.95
N GLN A 125 -13.95 4.74 12.66
CA GLN A 125 -13.99 4.34 14.07
C GLN A 125 -14.47 5.46 14.99
N ARG A 126 -14.15 6.72 14.65
CA ARG A 126 -14.57 7.90 15.43
C ARG A 126 -16.00 8.35 15.14
N ASN A 127 -16.54 8.01 13.98
CA ASN A 127 -17.86 8.43 13.49
C ASN A 127 -18.68 7.21 13.02
N PRO A 128 -19.02 6.27 13.92
CA PRO A 128 -19.72 5.03 13.56
C PRO A 128 -21.10 5.26 12.93
N GLU A 129 -21.74 6.39 13.20
CA GLU A 129 -23.03 6.78 12.63
C GLU A 129 -22.99 6.94 11.11
N LEU A 130 -21.89 7.45 10.54
CA LEU A 130 -21.71 7.58 9.10
C LEU A 130 -21.64 6.20 8.44
N ILE A 131 -20.99 5.24 9.10
CA ILE A 131 -20.93 3.86 8.65
C ILE A 131 -22.31 3.21 8.75
N ALA A 132 -23.05 3.48 9.83
CA ALA A 132 -24.41 2.97 10.00
C ALA A 132 -25.38 3.52 8.94
N GLU A 133 -25.20 4.74 8.44
CA GLU A 133 -25.97 5.27 7.30
C GLU A 133 -25.75 4.43 6.04
N VAL A 134 -24.48 4.22 5.66
CA VAL A 134 -24.12 3.40 4.49
C VAL A 134 -24.62 1.96 4.63
N LEU A 135 -24.49 1.35 5.81
CA LEU A 135 -24.99 0.00 6.06
C LEU A 135 -26.52 -0.08 5.97
N ARG A 136 -27.25 0.96 6.41
CA ARG A 136 -28.70 1.02 6.25
C ARG A 136 -29.13 1.14 4.79
N GLU A 137 -28.40 1.91 3.98
CA GLU A 137 -28.62 1.93 2.53
C GLU A 137 -28.42 0.54 1.90
N TRP A 138 -27.52 -0.27 2.44
CA TRP A 138 -27.33 -1.67 2.03
C TRP A 138 -28.38 -2.63 2.64
N GLY A 139 -29.31 -2.11 3.44
CA GLY A 139 -30.44 -2.86 3.98
C GLY A 139 -30.16 -3.61 5.29
N TYR A 140 -29.12 -3.25 6.05
CA TYR A 140 -28.83 -3.92 7.33
C TYR A 140 -29.92 -3.75 8.40
N ASP A 141 -30.84 -2.79 8.23
CA ASP A 141 -32.01 -2.56 9.09
C ASP A 141 -33.34 -3.05 8.49
N LEU A 142 -33.31 -3.60 7.26
CA LEU A 142 -34.47 -4.21 6.63
C LEU A 142 -34.63 -5.65 7.16
N ARG A 143 -35.70 -5.87 7.93
CA ARG A 143 -36.10 -7.19 8.44
C ARG A 143 -37.48 -7.57 7.94
#